data_AF-G3IM31-F1
#
_entry.id   AF-G3IM31-F1
#
_cell.length_a   1.000
_cell.length_b   1.000
_cell.length_c   1.000
_cell.angle_alpha   90.00
_cell.angle_beta   90.00
_cell.angle_gamma   90.00
#
_symmetry.space_group_name_H-M   'P 1'
#
loop_
_entity.id
_entity.type
_entity.pdbx_description
1 polymer ?
#
loop_
_entity_poly.entity_id
_entity_poly.type
_entity_poly.pdbx_seq_one_letter_code
_entity_poly.pdbx_strand_id
1 'polypeptide(L)'
;MGGDTHWCSGPSGSREQRQRSPSQNHGSSELQERLWLREKHRQHEELLKALETPEEKLARRLAKKQAKEHKRQKKMGWSEDAMGGTFIWVKALEKKGISPLGGKELKEHHKRIQENNRLELQKLKQRWLDREREKALRERELELLQREKEAEHFKTWQEQEGSFHLLQAKLRSKIRIREGRAKPIDLLASYISAEEDDLAVQLREPYTLLSGLTVADLEDLLSCWKAKAKAKAKAKGADSDKAKAKAKAKAKAKAKAKAKAKAKAKAKAKAKAKAKAKPQKLRAHELPVDAHVFQQHEDLQRLQLWRQQLQATDDGRDSDSVEAVFSR
;
A
#
# COMPACT_ATOMS: atom_id res chain seq x y z
N MET A 1 -55.70 27.95 -44.30
CA MET A 1 -54.95 28.14 -45.55
C MET A 1 -54.44 29.57 -45.48
N GLY A 2 -53.18 29.87 -45.15
CA GLY A 2 -51.93 29.41 -45.79
C GLY A 2 -51.80 30.16 -47.12
N GLY A 3 -50.77 30.93 -47.48
CA GLY A 3 -49.44 31.28 -46.95
C GLY A 3 -48.94 32.54 -47.71
N ASP A 4 -47.92 33.27 -47.25
CA ASP A 4 -46.49 33.17 -47.66
C ASP A 4 -46.20 33.67 -49.11
N THR A 5 -45.13 34.39 -49.52
CA THR A 5 -43.83 34.84 -48.96
C THR A 5 -43.12 35.77 -50.00
N HIS A 6 -41.99 36.39 -49.60
CA HIS A 6 -40.82 36.91 -50.39
C HIS A 6 -40.82 38.38 -50.91
N TRP A 7 -39.68 39.07 -51.11
CA TRP A 7 -38.37 39.31 -50.44
C TRP A 7 -37.61 40.35 -51.34
N CYS A 8 -36.65 41.13 -50.79
CA CYS A 8 -35.57 41.95 -51.44
C CYS A 8 -35.96 43.22 -52.25
N SER A 9 -35.22 44.34 -52.34
CA SER A 9 -33.86 44.80 -51.95
C SER A 9 -33.75 46.34 -52.14
N GLY A 10 -32.77 47.01 -51.51
CA GLY A 10 -32.36 48.40 -51.80
C GLY A 10 -30.83 48.61 -51.65
N PRO A 11 -30.18 49.59 -52.34
CA PRO A 11 -28.81 49.44 -52.86
C PRO A 11 -27.68 50.22 -52.16
N SER A 12 -26.45 49.78 -52.45
CA SER A 12 -25.10 50.36 -52.24
C SER A 12 -24.87 51.70 -52.97
N GLY A 13 -23.93 52.61 -52.69
CA GLY A 13 -22.68 52.65 -51.92
C GLY A 13 -21.71 53.65 -52.62
N SER A 14 -20.78 54.31 -51.91
CA SER A 14 -19.66 55.06 -52.51
C SER A 14 -18.46 55.11 -51.56
N ARG A 15 -17.26 54.85 -52.10
CA ARG A 15 -16.02 54.51 -51.40
C ARG A 15 -14.92 55.51 -51.82
N GLU A 16 -14.33 56.20 -50.86
CA GLU A 16 -13.35 57.26 -51.08
C GLU A 16 -11.91 56.76 -50.79
N GLN A 17 -10.99 56.97 -51.73
CA GLN A 17 -9.58 56.57 -51.66
C GLN A 17 -8.71 57.68 -51.06
N ARG A 18 -7.99 57.40 -49.97
CA ARG A 18 -6.88 58.24 -49.47
C ARG A 18 -5.54 57.58 -49.74
N GLN A 19 -4.63 58.31 -50.38
CA GLN A 19 -3.22 57.94 -50.56
C GLN A 19 -2.40 58.32 -49.31
N ARG A 20 -1.45 57.45 -48.89
CA ARG A 20 -0.53 57.68 -47.76
C ARG A 20 0.92 57.56 -48.23
N SER A 21 1.74 58.56 -47.91
CA SER A 21 3.20 58.56 -48.08
C SER A 21 3.93 57.67 -47.04
N PRO A 22 5.16 57.18 -47.31
CA PRO A 22 5.84 56.21 -46.46
C PRO A 22 6.58 56.91 -45.30
N SER A 23 6.21 56.59 -44.06
CA SER A 23 6.88 57.03 -42.83
C SER A 23 7.98 56.04 -42.42
N GLN A 24 9.07 56.58 -41.88
CA GLN A 24 10.32 55.90 -41.56
C GLN A 24 10.19 54.72 -40.58
N ASN A 25 11.09 53.76 -40.77
CA ASN A 25 11.09 52.39 -40.26
C ASN A 25 11.43 52.23 -38.75
N HIS A 26 10.98 53.12 -37.86
CA HIS A 26 11.25 53.02 -36.41
C HIS A 26 10.37 51.99 -35.68
N GLY A 27 9.16 51.73 -36.18
CA GLY A 27 8.28 50.71 -35.58
C GLY A 27 8.75 49.26 -35.79
N SER A 28 9.63 49.00 -36.75
CA SER A 28 10.12 47.64 -37.04
C SER A 28 11.05 47.11 -35.93
N SER A 29 11.88 47.99 -35.36
CA SER A 29 12.82 47.63 -34.29
C SER A 29 12.10 47.34 -32.97
N GLU A 30 11.13 48.18 -32.58
CA GLU A 30 10.34 47.97 -31.35
C GLU A 30 9.45 46.72 -31.44
N LEU A 31 8.93 46.42 -32.64
CA LEU A 31 8.19 45.18 -32.89
C LEU A 31 9.11 43.96 -32.79
N GLN A 32 10.33 44.03 -33.34
CA GLN A 32 11.33 42.97 -33.20
C GLN A 32 11.70 42.74 -31.73
N GLU A 33 11.89 43.81 -30.97
CA GLU A 33 12.22 43.73 -29.54
C GLU A 33 11.07 43.12 -28.72
N ARG A 34 9.82 43.49 -28.99
CA ARG A 34 8.64 42.88 -28.37
C ARG A 34 8.50 41.40 -28.68
N LEU A 35 8.79 41.00 -29.91
CA LEU A 35 8.75 39.60 -30.33
C LEU A 35 9.86 38.81 -29.63
N TRP A 36 11.06 39.37 -29.54
CA TRP A 36 12.19 38.75 -28.82
C TRP A 36 11.90 38.59 -27.32
N LEU A 37 11.33 39.61 -26.66
CA LEU A 37 10.88 39.53 -25.26
C LEU A 37 9.81 38.46 -25.05
N ARG A 38 8.84 38.35 -25.96
CA ARG A 38 7.79 37.33 -25.92
C ARG A 38 8.36 35.93 -26.10
N GLU A 39 9.32 35.78 -26.99
CA GLU A 39 10.01 34.53 -27.26
C GLU A 39 10.86 34.11 -26.06
N LYS A 40 11.58 35.06 -25.46
CA LYS A 40 12.34 34.84 -24.22
C LYS A 40 11.44 34.45 -23.04
N HIS A 41 10.29 35.11 -22.89
CA HIS A 41 9.31 34.75 -21.85
C HIS A 41 8.71 33.36 -22.10
N ARG A 42 8.44 33.01 -23.37
CA ARG A 42 7.99 31.68 -23.76
C ARG A 42 9.02 30.61 -23.40
N GLN A 43 10.28 30.83 -23.76
CA GLN A 43 11.38 29.92 -23.43
C GLN A 43 11.58 29.79 -21.92
N HIS A 44 11.51 30.89 -21.17
CA HIS A 44 11.62 30.86 -19.72
C HIS A 44 10.47 30.09 -19.05
N GLU A 45 9.23 30.30 -19.52
CA GLU A 45 8.09 29.49 -19.06
C GLU A 45 8.24 28.01 -19.43
N GLU A 46 8.77 27.68 -20.61
CA GLU A 46 8.99 26.30 -21.03
C GLU A 46 10.07 25.62 -20.21
N LEU A 47 11.16 26.33 -19.89
CA LEU A 47 12.20 25.85 -18.98
C LEU A 47 11.62 25.60 -17.58
N LEU A 48 10.81 26.52 -17.05
CA LEU A 48 10.11 26.32 -15.77
C LEU A 48 9.17 25.10 -15.83
N LYS A 49 8.39 24.93 -16.90
CA LYS A 49 7.48 23.78 -17.10
C LYS A 49 8.20 22.44 -17.31
N ALA A 50 9.41 22.47 -17.87
CA ALA A 50 10.26 21.30 -18.04
C ALA A 50 10.85 20.84 -16.70
N LEU A 51 11.23 21.81 -15.86
CA LEU A 51 11.75 21.58 -14.51
C LEU A 51 10.65 21.28 -13.46
N GLU A 52 9.37 21.57 -13.76
CA GLU A 52 8.24 21.25 -12.89
C GLU A 52 8.12 19.73 -12.64
N THR A 53 8.07 19.38 -11.36
CA THR A 53 7.77 18.03 -10.86
C THR A 53 6.35 17.58 -11.27
N PRO A 54 6.07 16.26 -11.32
CA PRO A 54 4.72 15.77 -11.65
C PRO A 54 3.63 16.31 -10.70
N GLU A 55 3.95 16.58 -9.43
CA GLU A 55 3.02 17.14 -8.45
C GLU A 55 2.67 18.61 -8.75
N GLU A 56 3.65 19.44 -9.13
CA GLU A 56 3.43 20.84 -9.52
C GLU A 56 2.61 20.95 -10.81
N LYS A 57 2.83 20.03 -11.76
CA LYS A 57 2.01 19.93 -12.98
C LYS A 57 0.53 19.64 -12.65
N LEU A 58 0.26 18.82 -11.63
CA LEU A 58 -1.09 18.56 -11.16
C LEU A 58 -1.69 19.78 -10.45
N ALA A 59 -0.93 20.45 -9.58
CA ALA A 59 -1.36 21.68 -8.90
C ALA A 59 -1.72 22.79 -9.90
N ARG A 60 -0.93 22.98 -10.95
CA ARG A 60 -1.22 23.95 -12.02
C ARG A 60 -2.49 23.60 -12.79
N ARG A 61 -2.70 22.31 -13.13
CA ARG A 61 -3.92 21.85 -13.80
C ARG A 61 -5.15 22.07 -12.92
N LEU A 62 -5.02 21.80 -11.61
CA LEU A 62 -6.08 22.04 -10.64
C LEU A 62 -6.40 23.53 -10.50
N ALA A 63 -5.39 24.39 -10.37
CA ALA A 63 -5.55 25.85 -10.32
C ALA A 63 -6.18 26.41 -11.60
N LYS A 64 -5.74 25.94 -12.78
CA LYS A 64 -6.35 26.32 -14.07
C LYS A 64 -7.81 25.87 -14.18
N LYS A 65 -8.14 24.68 -13.64
CA LYS A 65 -9.52 24.18 -13.57
C LYS A 65 -10.37 25.03 -12.63
N GLN A 66 -9.87 25.35 -11.43
CA GLN A 66 -10.53 26.21 -10.45
C GLN A 66 -10.72 27.64 -10.97
N ALA A 67 -9.73 28.22 -11.66
CA ALA A 67 -9.83 29.54 -12.26
C ALA A 67 -10.87 29.59 -13.40
N LYS A 68 -10.93 28.55 -14.23
CA LYS A 68 -11.99 28.40 -15.25
C LYS A 68 -13.37 28.27 -14.62
N GLU A 69 -13.49 27.50 -13.54
CA GLU A 69 -14.73 27.33 -12.80
C GLU A 69 -15.18 28.65 -12.16
N HIS A 70 -14.29 29.36 -11.49
CA HIS A 70 -14.56 30.67 -10.90
C HIS A 70 -14.97 31.70 -11.97
N LYS A 71 -14.32 31.66 -13.15
CA LYS A 71 -14.72 32.51 -14.29
C LYS A 71 -16.10 32.10 -14.85
N ARG A 72 -16.42 30.81 -14.86
CA ARG A 72 -17.74 30.30 -15.24
C ARG A 72 -18.81 30.74 -14.23
N GLN A 73 -18.56 30.59 -12.93
CA GLN A 73 -19.46 31.02 -11.86
C GLN A 73 -19.73 32.53 -11.93
N LYS A 74 -18.68 33.35 -12.08
CA LYS A 74 -18.82 34.79 -12.31
C LYS A 74 -19.64 35.12 -13.56
N LYS A 75 -19.39 34.43 -14.68
CA LYS A 75 -20.14 34.63 -15.94
C LYS A 75 -21.62 34.27 -15.82
N MET A 76 -21.95 33.26 -15.00
CA MET A 76 -23.33 32.83 -14.76
C MET A 76 -24.02 33.66 -13.68
N GLY A 77 -23.37 34.69 -13.11
CA GLY A 77 -23.94 35.50 -12.03
C GLY A 77 -23.97 34.82 -10.66
N TRP A 78 -23.19 33.75 -10.47
CA TRP A 78 -23.04 33.03 -9.19
C TRP A 78 -21.89 33.65 -8.36
N SER A 79 -21.83 34.99 -8.31
CA SER A 79 -20.93 35.69 -7.40
C SER A 79 -21.56 35.85 -6.02
N GLU A 80 -20.73 35.95 -4.99
CA GLU A 80 -21.11 36.08 -3.57
C GLU A 80 -22.15 37.19 -3.30
N ASP A 81 -22.15 38.26 -4.12
CA ASP A 81 -23.09 39.40 -4.01
C ASP A 81 -24.43 39.22 -4.76
N ALA A 82 -24.63 38.14 -5.53
CA ALA A 82 -25.84 37.93 -6.34
C ALA A 82 -26.97 37.18 -5.61
N MET A 83 -26.78 36.82 -4.33
CA MET A 83 -27.76 36.09 -3.52
C MET A 83 -28.40 37.00 -2.47
N GLY A 84 -28.90 38.15 -2.90
CA GLY A 84 -29.76 39.01 -2.09
C GLY A 84 -31.17 38.43 -1.99
N GLY A 85 -31.40 37.60 -0.96
CA GLY A 85 -32.72 37.07 -0.60
C GLY A 85 -32.67 35.58 -0.31
N THR A 86 -32.64 35.22 0.98
CA THR A 86 -32.66 33.83 1.43
C THR A 86 -33.90 33.12 0.88
N PHE A 87 -33.72 32.27 -0.12
CA PHE A 87 -34.79 31.44 -0.66
C PHE A 87 -35.27 30.47 0.43
N ILE A 88 -36.52 30.64 0.85
CA ILE A 88 -37.16 29.79 1.83
C ILE A 88 -38.03 28.77 1.08
N TRP A 89 -37.76 27.49 1.30
CA TRP A 89 -38.50 26.42 0.65
C TRP A 89 -39.82 26.15 1.40
N VAL A 90 -40.79 27.06 1.22
CA VAL A 90 -42.07 27.12 1.95
C VAL A 90 -42.78 25.77 1.94
N LYS A 91 -42.89 25.13 0.78
CA LYS A 91 -43.51 23.80 0.62
C LYS A 91 -42.80 22.67 1.37
N ALA A 92 -41.47 22.76 1.53
CA ALA A 92 -40.70 21.77 2.29
C ALA A 92 -40.80 22.01 3.81
N LEU A 93 -41.02 23.26 4.23
CA LEU A 93 -41.31 23.62 5.63
C LEU A 93 -42.69 23.15 6.06
N GLU A 94 -43.70 23.33 5.19
CA GLU A 94 -45.04 22.78 5.37
C GLU A 94 -45.04 21.26 5.45
N LYS A 95 -44.34 20.59 4.53
CA LYS A 95 -44.24 19.11 4.52
C LYS A 95 -43.47 18.53 5.70
N LYS A 96 -42.57 19.30 6.33
CA LYS A 96 -41.87 18.92 7.57
C LYS A 96 -42.63 19.30 8.85
N GLY A 97 -43.78 19.98 8.73
CA GLY A 97 -44.59 20.43 9.88
C GLY A 97 -44.00 21.62 10.64
N ILE A 98 -43.04 22.33 10.06
CA ILE A 98 -42.27 23.43 10.69
C ILE A 98 -42.83 24.81 10.26
N SER A 99 -43.87 24.82 9.41
CA SER A 99 -44.52 26.04 8.87
C SER A 99 -44.85 27.14 9.92
N PRO A 100 -45.32 26.82 11.15
CA PRO A 100 -45.72 27.85 12.11
C PRO A 100 -44.56 28.39 12.99
N LEU A 101 -43.35 27.83 12.89
CA LEU A 101 -42.23 28.21 13.76
C LEU A 101 -41.61 29.53 13.31
N GLY A 102 -41.34 30.42 14.26
CA GLY A 102 -40.84 31.77 13.98
C GLY A 102 -39.49 31.73 13.26
N GLY A 103 -39.21 32.75 12.45
CA GLY A 103 -37.95 32.83 11.68
C GLY A 103 -36.65 32.75 12.51
N LYS A 104 -36.74 32.91 13.83
CA LYS A 104 -35.65 32.67 14.79
C LYS A 104 -35.44 31.17 15.07
N GLU A 105 -36.51 30.44 15.34
CA GLU A 105 -36.48 28.99 15.63
C GLU A 105 -36.05 28.18 14.41
N LEU A 106 -36.43 28.62 13.20
CA LEU A 106 -35.99 27.98 11.96
C LEU A 106 -34.48 28.13 11.73
N LYS A 107 -33.90 29.27 12.12
CA LYS A 107 -32.44 29.48 12.06
C LYS A 107 -31.71 28.63 13.08
N GLU A 108 -32.25 28.50 14.29
CA GLU A 108 -31.69 27.63 15.33
C GLU A 108 -31.74 26.14 14.93
N HIS A 109 -32.83 25.70 14.32
CA HIS A 109 -32.96 24.35 13.79
C HIS A 109 -31.95 24.07 12.66
N HIS A 110 -31.78 24.99 11.71
CA HIS A 110 -30.75 24.86 10.68
C HIS A 110 -29.33 24.88 11.27
N LYS A 111 -29.07 25.73 12.27
CA LYS A 111 -27.79 25.79 12.99
C LYS A 111 -27.51 24.46 13.70
N ARG A 112 -28.52 23.84 14.32
CA ARG A 112 -28.41 22.50 14.94
C ARG A 112 -28.10 21.40 13.92
N ILE A 113 -28.74 21.44 12.75
CA ILE A 113 -28.44 20.49 11.66
C ILE A 113 -27.00 20.69 11.16
N GLN A 114 -26.55 21.92 11.00
CA GLN A 114 -25.18 22.23 10.58
C GLN A 114 -24.14 21.75 11.61
N GLU A 115 -24.40 21.98 12.90
CA GLU A 115 -23.53 21.48 13.98
C GLU A 115 -23.49 19.95 14.00
N ASN A 116 -24.64 19.28 13.86
CA ASN A 116 -24.70 17.82 13.78
C ASN A 116 -23.96 17.29 12.55
N ASN A 117 -24.17 17.88 11.37
CA ASN A 117 -23.47 17.51 10.14
C ASN A 117 -21.95 17.70 10.28
N ARG A 118 -21.51 18.78 10.93
CA ARG A 118 -20.09 19.03 11.22
C ARG A 118 -19.49 17.94 12.13
N LEU A 119 -20.20 17.53 13.17
CA LEU A 119 -19.76 16.46 14.07
C LEU A 119 -19.73 15.09 13.37
N GLU A 120 -20.71 14.81 12.49
CA GLU A 120 -20.73 13.61 11.67
C GLU A 120 -19.57 13.58 10.68
N LEU A 121 -19.28 14.70 10.01
CA LEU A 121 -18.11 14.83 9.14
C LEU A 121 -16.80 14.61 9.89
N GLN A 122 -16.68 15.11 11.13
CA GLN A 122 -15.51 14.84 11.97
C GLN A 122 -15.37 13.36 12.32
N LYS A 123 -16.48 12.69 12.68
CA LYS A 123 -16.49 11.24 12.94
C LYS A 123 -16.16 10.42 11.69
N LEU A 124 -16.67 10.84 10.52
CA LEU A 124 -16.29 10.23 9.25
C LEU A 124 -14.80 10.42 9.01
N LYS A 125 -14.26 11.64 9.13
CA LYS A 125 -12.82 11.89 8.97
C LYS A 125 -11.97 11.04 9.91
N GLN A 126 -12.39 10.86 11.16
CA GLN A 126 -11.72 9.96 12.11
C GLN A 126 -11.75 8.50 11.61
N ARG A 127 -12.90 7.99 11.16
CA ARG A 127 -13.01 6.63 10.60
C ARG A 127 -12.14 6.42 9.36
N TRP A 128 -11.99 7.44 8.52
CA TRP A 128 -11.12 7.39 7.36
C TRP A 128 -9.66 7.33 7.77
N LEU A 129 -9.25 8.20 8.69
CA LEU A 129 -7.89 8.23 9.22
C LEU A 129 -7.52 6.92 9.94
N ASP A 130 -8.46 6.33 10.68
CA ASP A 130 -8.24 5.06 11.36
C ASP A 130 -8.13 3.89 10.36
N ARG A 131 -8.97 3.86 9.31
CA ARG A 131 -8.84 2.89 8.22
C ARG A 131 -7.54 3.06 7.44
N GLU A 132 -7.10 4.29 7.23
CA GLU A 132 -5.84 4.60 6.55
C GLU A 132 -4.65 4.16 7.39
N ARG A 133 -4.67 4.43 8.70
CA ARG A 133 -3.66 3.94 9.66
C ARG A 133 -3.63 2.41 9.70
N GLU A 134 -4.80 1.76 9.75
CA GLU A 134 -4.88 0.30 9.74
C GLU A 134 -4.33 -0.29 8.44
N LYS A 135 -4.65 0.31 7.28
CA LYS A 135 -4.08 -0.09 5.98
C LYS A 135 -2.57 0.12 5.95
N ALA A 136 -2.07 1.27 6.40
CA ALA A 136 -0.64 1.57 6.45
C ALA A 136 0.13 0.60 7.36
N LEU A 137 -0.47 0.18 8.48
CA LEU A 137 0.12 -0.85 9.35
C LEU A 137 0.16 -2.21 8.66
N ARG A 138 -0.94 -2.64 8.02
CA ARG A 138 -0.97 -3.89 7.25
C ARG A 138 0.02 -3.89 6.09
N GLU A 139 0.15 -2.77 5.39
CA GLU A 139 1.11 -2.60 4.30
C GLU A 139 2.55 -2.71 4.80
N ARG A 140 2.90 -2.04 5.90
CA ARG A 140 4.21 -2.17 6.54
C ARG A 140 4.50 -3.59 7.03
N GLU A 141 3.51 -4.27 7.61
CA GLU A 141 3.65 -5.67 8.03
C GLU A 141 3.92 -6.59 6.85
N LEU A 142 3.21 -6.39 5.72
CA LEU A 142 3.44 -7.15 4.49
C LEU A 142 4.81 -6.85 3.88
N GLU A 143 5.26 -5.60 3.87
CA GLU A 143 6.58 -5.20 3.38
C GLU A 143 7.70 -5.83 4.22
N LEU A 144 7.57 -5.80 5.54
CA LEU A 144 8.51 -6.46 6.44
C LEU A 144 8.54 -7.97 6.17
N LEU A 145 7.38 -8.61 5.98
CA LEU A 145 7.30 -10.03 5.67
C LEU A 145 7.95 -10.36 4.31
N GLN A 146 7.80 -9.49 3.31
CA GLN A 146 8.47 -9.65 2.02
C GLN A 146 9.99 -9.52 2.15
N ARG A 147 10.47 -8.48 2.85
CA ARG A 147 11.90 -8.32 3.13
C ARG A 147 12.47 -9.46 3.95
N GLU A 148 11.72 -9.98 4.91
CA GLU A 148 12.13 -11.15 5.70
C GLU A 148 12.25 -12.39 4.81
N LYS A 149 11.29 -12.63 3.92
CA LYS A 149 11.37 -13.72 2.93
C LYS A 149 12.57 -13.56 2.01
N GLU A 150 12.79 -12.37 1.45
CA GLU A 150 13.95 -12.07 0.61
C GLU A 150 15.28 -12.28 1.37
N ALA A 151 15.35 -11.85 2.62
CA ALA A 151 16.51 -12.05 3.48
C ALA A 151 16.74 -13.52 3.82
N GLU A 152 15.67 -14.30 4.05
CA GLU A 152 15.75 -15.76 4.23
C GLU A 152 16.27 -16.44 2.95
N HIS A 153 15.75 -16.07 1.78
CA HIS A 153 16.25 -16.56 0.51
C HIS A 153 17.74 -16.22 0.33
N PHE A 154 18.15 -14.97 0.58
CA PHE A 154 19.55 -14.56 0.49
C PHE A 154 20.45 -15.35 1.46
N LYS A 155 20.00 -15.59 2.70
CA LYS A 155 20.73 -16.42 3.67
C LYS A 155 20.92 -17.85 3.16
N THR A 156 19.87 -18.48 2.63
CA THR A 156 19.98 -19.84 2.08
C THR A 156 20.95 -19.90 0.90
N TRP A 157 20.96 -18.89 0.04
CA TRP A 157 21.92 -18.76 -1.04
C TRP A 157 23.35 -18.61 -0.54
N GLN A 158 23.57 -17.75 0.47
CA GLN A 158 24.89 -17.55 1.06
C GLN A 158 25.42 -18.84 1.72
N GLU A 159 24.56 -19.61 2.38
CA GLU A 159 24.91 -20.91 2.97
C GLU A 159 25.25 -21.95 1.89
N GLN A 160 24.46 -22.00 0.81
CA GLN A 160 24.73 -22.87 -0.34
C GLN A 160 26.05 -22.50 -1.02
N GLU A 161 26.31 -21.21 -1.25
CA GLU A 161 27.57 -20.72 -1.81
C GLU A 161 28.76 -21.07 -0.90
N GLY A 162 28.63 -20.84 0.41
CA GLY A 162 29.65 -21.23 1.39
C GLY A 162 29.94 -22.74 1.39
N SER A 163 28.90 -23.57 1.23
CA SER A 163 29.06 -25.03 1.11
C SER A 163 29.74 -25.43 -0.19
N PHE A 164 29.43 -24.75 -1.31
CA PHE A 164 30.05 -24.98 -2.60
C PHE A 164 31.55 -24.64 -2.58
N HIS A 165 31.91 -23.48 -2.03
CA HIS A 165 33.33 -23.09 -1.89
C HIS A 165 34.08 -24.04 -0.97
N LEU A 166 33.45 -24.52 0.11
CA LEU A 166 34.04 -25.53 1.00
C LEU A 166 34.27 -26.86 0.27
N LEU A 167 33.27 -27.35 -0.47
CA LEU A 167 33.37 -28.57 -1.25
C LEU A 167 34.43 -28.45 -2.35
N GLN A 168 34.50 -27.30 -3.02
CA GLN A 168 35.51 -27.01 -4.03
C GLN A 168 36.92 -26.95 -3.42
N ALA A 169 37.09 -26.33 -2.25
CA ALA A 169 38.35 -26.33 -1.52
C ALA A 169 38.79 -27.75 -1.13
N LYS A 170 37.87 -28.58 -0.63
CA LYS A 170 38.11 -30.00 -0.33
C LYS A 170 38.50 -30.79 -1.58
N LEU A 171 37.79 -30.60 -2.70
CA LEU A 171 38.08 -31.29 -3.96
C LEU A 171 39.46 -30.89 -4.50
N ARG A 172 39.78 -29.59 -4.50
CA ARG A 172 41.11 -29.09 -4.90
C ARG A 172 42.21 -29.65 -4.01
N SER A 173 41.97 -29.74 -2.70
CA SER A 173 42.89 -30.34 -1.72
C SER A 173 43.16 -31.82 -2.06
N LYS A 174 42.10 -32.60 -2.32
CA LYS A 174 42.18 -34.02 -2.68
C LYS A 174 42.94 -34.25 -4.00
N ILE A 175 42.75 -33.39 -4.99
CA ILE A 175 43.50 -33.44 -6.26
C ILE A 175 44.99 -33.16 -6.02
N ARG A 176 45.33 -32.11 -5.26
CA ARG A 176 46.74 -31.77 -4.97
C ARG A 176 47.49 -32.86 -4.20
N ILE A 177 46.80 -33.55 -3.27
CA ILE A 177 47.36 -34.70 -2.54
C ILE A 177 47.69 -35.84 -3.50
N ARG A 178 46.76 -36.17 -4.40
CA ARG A 178 46.97 -37.22 -5.42
C ARG A 178 48.07 -36.87 -6.42
N GLU A 179 48.19 -35.60 -6.79
CA GLU A 179 49.21 -35.11 -7.72
C GLU A 179 50.58 -34.86 -7.07
N GLY A 180 50.75 -35.12 -5.76
CA GLY A 180 52.03 -34.95 -5.05
C GLY A 180 52.45 -33.48 -4.81
N ARG A 181 51.59 -32.51 -5.13
CA ARG A 181 51.81 -31.07 -4.91
C ARG A 181 50.99 -30.54 -3.72
N ALA A 182 50.82 -31.37 -2.70
CA ALA A 182 49.98 -31.07 -1.54
C ALA A 182 50.55 -29.92 -0.73
N LYS A 183 49.71 -28.96 -0.33
CA LYS A 183 50.12 -27.99 0.67
C LYS A 183 50.13 -28.64 2.06
N PRO A 184 50.97 -28.17 3.00
CA PRO A 184 50.94 -28.64 4.39
C PRO A 184 49.55 -28.59 5.03
N ILE A 185 48.75 -27.57 4.70
CA ILE A 185 47.34 -27.43 5.12
C ILE A 185 46.45 -28.56 4.56
N ASP A 186 46.68 -28.96 3.31
CA ASP A 186 45.94 -30.03 2.64
C ASP A 186 46.21 -31.38 3.34
N LEU A 187 47.47 -31.66 3.64
CA LEU A 187 47.91 -32.85 4.37
C LEU A 187 47.36 -32.87 5.81
N LEU A 188 47.45 -31.76 6.54
CA LEU A 188 46.88 -31.64 7.89
C LEU A 188 45.36 -31.78 7.89
N ALA A 189 44.66 -31.22 6.90
CA ALA A 189 43.22 -31.39 6.76
C ALA A 189 42.87 -32.88 6.53
N SER A 190 43.64 -33.58 5.68
CA SER A 190 43.51 -35.02 5.47
C SER A 190 43.76 -35.83 6.74
N TYR A 191 44.81 -35.52 7.51
CA TYR A 191 45.12 -36.21 8.77
C TYR A 191 44.09 -35.97 9.87
N ILE A 192 43.46 -34.79 9.91
CA ILE A 192 42.38 -34.49 10.87
C ILE A 192 41.06 -35.14 10.45
N SER A 193 40.82 -35.29 9.14
CA SER A 193 39.65 -35.97 8.57
C SER A 193 39.84 -37.48 8.40
N ALA A 194 40.87 -38.06 9.02
CA ALA A 194 41.36 -39.43 8.78
C ALA A 194 40.42 -40.59 9.17
N GLU A 195 39.12 -40.35 9.38
CA GLU A 195 38.12 -41.41 9.51
C GLU A 195 37.51 -41.83 8.15
N GLU A 196 37.82 -41.14 7.03
CA GLU A 196 37.10 -41.33 5.75
C GLU A 196 37.92 -41.69 4.49
N ASP A 197 39.26 -41.77 4.50
CA ASP A 197 40.02 -42.09 3.27
C ASP A 197 41.06 -43.22 3.51
N ASP A 198 40.79 -44.42 2.97
CA ASP A 198 41.70 -45.57 2.79
C ASP A 198 42.85 -45.29 1.78
N LEU A 199 43.22 -44.02 1.61
CA LEU A 199 44.43 -43.67 0.88
C LEU A 199 45.59 -43.89 1.85
N ALA A 200 46.40 -44.91 1.57
CA ALA A 200 47.69 -45.15 2.21
C ALA A 200 48.58 -43.91 2.06
N VAL A 201 48.41 -42.94 2.96
CA VAL A 201 49.31 -41.82 3.11
C VAL A 201 50.58 -42.43 3.70
N GLN A 202 51.65 -42.48 2.90
CA GLN A 202 52.99 -42.69 3.43
C GLN A 202 53.14 -41.77 4.64
N LEU A 203 53.33 -42.36 5.82
CA LEU A 203 53.49 -41.66 7.08
C LEU A 203 54.75 -40.78 6.96
N ARG A 204 54.57 -39.57 6.45
CA ARG A 204 55.63 -38.58 6.29
C ARG A 204 55.85 -37.97 7.66
N GLU A 205 57.03 -38.17 8.22
CA GLU A 205 57.37 -37.71 9.56
C GLU A 205 57.01 -36.20 9.70
N PRO A 206 56.20 -35.80 10.70
CA PRO A 206 55.58 -34.48 10.76
C PRO A 206 56.55 -33.30 10.64
N TYR A 207 57.79 -33.48 11.10
CA TYR A 207 58.83 -32.46 11.06
C TYR A 207 59.34 -32.17 9.63
N THR A 208 59.24 -33.13 8.70
CA THR A 208 59.61 -32.93 7.29
C THR A 208 58.57 -32.11 6.51
N LEU A 209 57.37 -31.91 7.08
CA LEU A 209 56.40 -30.95 6.56
C LEU A 209 56.74 -29.52 6.94
N LEU A 210 57.52 -29.29 8.00
CA LEU A 210 57.91 -27.95 8.44
C LEU A 210 59.15 -27.44 7.69
N SER A 211 59.95 -28.34 7.11
CA SER A 211 61.12 -27.95 6.31
C SER A 211 60.69 -27.40 4.94
N GLY A 212 60.87 -26.08 4.75
CA GLY A 212 60.58 -25.38 3.50
C GLY A 212 59.36 -24.46 3.50
N LEU A 213 58.67 -24.29 4.63
CA LEU A 213 57.61 -23.26 4.75
C LEU A 213 58.21 -21.88 4.98
N THR A 214 57.61 -20.88 4.32
CA THR A 214 57.89 -19.48 4.63
C THR A 214 57.17 -19.06 5.92
N VAL A 215 57.64 -17.99 6.56
CA VAL A 215 56.99 -17.43 7.78
C VAL A 215 55.51 -17.11 7.52
N ALA A 216 55.18 -16.64 6.31
CA ALA A 216 53.80 -16.35 5.90
C ALA A 216 52.90 -17.61 5.88
N ASP A 217 53.41 -18.75 5.38
CA ASP A 217 52.65 -20.00 5.37
C ASP A 217 52.35 -20.51 6.79
N LEU A 218 53.27 -20.29 7.73
CA LEU A 218 53.09 -20.62 9.15
C LEU A 218 52.08 -19.70 9.83
N GLU A 219 52.05 -18.40 9.49
CA GLU A 219 51.06 -17.45 9.97
C GLU A 219 49.64 -17.77 9.45
N ASP A 220 49.51 -18.20 8.19
CA ASP A 220 48.25 -18.65 7.61
C ASP A 220 47.72 -19.92 8.29
N LEU A 221 48.60 -20.89 8.56
CA LEU A 221 48.29 -22.07 9.38
C LEU A 221 47.84 -21.67 10.79
N LEU A 222 48.51 -20.68 11.39
CA LEU A 222 48.17 -20.14 12.70
C LEU A 222 46.76 -19.51 12.71
N SER A 223 46.46 -18.71 11.69
CA SER A 223 45.15 -18.10 11.49
C SER A 223 44.07 -19.17 11.27
N CYS A 224 44.35 -20.19 10.47
CA CYS A 224 43.43 -21.27 10.16
C CYS A 224 43.08 -22.12 11.40
N TRP A 225 44.05 -22.45 12.26
CA TRP A 225 43.74 -23.19 13.49
C TRP A 225 42.95 -22.32 14.48
N LYS A 226 43.30 -21.04 14.62
CA LYS A 226 42.56 -20.09 15.48
C LYS A 226 41.11 -19.95 15.02
N ALA A 227 40.88 -19.89 13.70
CA ALA A 227 39.55 -19.87 13.11
C ALA A 227 38.75 -21.15 13.42
N LYS A 228 39.36 -22.33 13.26
CA LYS A 228 38.73 -23.61 13.63
C LYS A 228 38.42 -23.71 15.12
N ALA A 229 39.33 -23.27 15.99
CA ALA A 229 39.11 -23.23 17.44
C ALA A 229 37.97 -22.28 17.82
N LYS A 230 37.92 -21.09 17.20
CA LYS A 230 36.84 -20.11 17.39
C LYS A 230 35.50 -20.62 16.87
N ALA A 231 35.48 -21.33 15.74
CA ALA A 231 34.27 -21.97 15.21
C ALA A 231 33.78 -23.09 16.14
N LYS A 232 34.68 -23.92 16.67
CA LYS A 232 34.35 -24.98 17.65
C LYS A 232 33.83 -24.39 18.96
N ALA A 233 34.38 -23.27 19.44
CA ALA A 233 33.89 -22.55 20.61
C ALA A 233 32.51 -21.91 20.37
N LYS A 234 32.30 -21.29 19.20
CA LYS A 234 30.99 -20.74 18.79
C LYS A 234 29.91 -21.82 18.64
N ALA A 235 30.26 -22.99 18.09
CA ALA A 235 29.33 -24.12 17.99
C ALA A 235 28.89 -24.62 19.38
N LYS A 236 29.83 -24.75 20.33
CA LYS A 236 29.52 -25.09 21.73
C LYS A 236 28.68 -24.02 22.45
N GLY A 237 28.95 -22.74 22.19
CA GLY A 237 28.18 -21.62 22.72
C GLY A 237 26.75 -21.56 22.16
N ALA A 238 26.59 -21.66 20.85
CA ALA A 238 25.30 -21.59 20.16
C ALA A 238 24.34 -22.72 20.58
N ASP A 239 24.85 -23.93 20.84
CA ASP A 239 24.02 -25.03 21.34
C ASP A 239 23.53 -24.77 22.78
N SER A 240 24.41 -24.21 23.62
CA SER A 240 24.05 -23.81 25.00
C SER A 240 23.06 -22.63 25.06
N ASP A 241 23.18 -21.67 24.14
CA ASP A 241 22.30 -20.51 24.05
C ASP A 241 20.94 -20.88 23.46
N LYS A 242 20.90 -21.79 22.48
CA LYS A 242 19.66 -22.35 21.93
C LYS A 242 18.90 -23.16 22.98
N ALA A 243 19.61 -23.92 23.82
CA ALA A 243 19.02 -24.63 24.96
C ALA A 243 18.45 -23.66 26.03
N LYS A 244 19.20 -22.62 26.40
CA LYS A 244 18.74 -21.57 27.33
C LYS A 244 17.56 -20.77 26.77
N ALA A 245 17.56 -20.43 25.48
CA ALA A 245 16.45 -19.72 24.82
C ALA A 245 15.17 -20.57 24.79
N LYS A 246 15.28 -21.86 24.47
CA LYS A 246 14.14 -22.81 24.49
C LYS A 246 13.57 -22.98 25.90
N ALA A 247 14.41 -22.98 26.93
CA ALA A 247 13.97 -23.01 28.34
C ALA A 247 13.26 -21.71 28.76
N LYS A 248 13.82 -20.54 28.40
CA LYS A 248 13.23 -19.22 28.71
C LYS A 248 11.89 -18.99 27.98
N ALA A 249 11.76 -19.47 26.74
CA ALA A 249 10.51 -19.43 25.97
C ALA A 249 9.43 -20.34 26.60
N LYS A 250 9.78 -21.56 27.00
CA LYS A 250 8.85 -22.47 27.72
C LYS A 250 8.40 -21.88 29.06
N ALA A 251 9.28 -21.21 29.81
CA ALA A 251 8.94 -20.53 31.07
C ALA A 251 8.00 -19.33 30.84
N LYS A 252 8.28 -18.47 29.84
CA LYS A 252 7.41 -17.33 29.49
C LYS A 252 6.03 -17.77 29.00
N ALA A 253 5.94 -18.87 28.24
CA ALA A 253 4.67 -19.44 27.78
C ALA A 253 3.83 -19.97 28.96
N LYS A 254 4.45 -20.71 29.90
CA LYS A 254 3.78 -21.18 31.12
C LYS A 254 3.29 -20.02 32.01
N ALA A 255 4.05 -18.92 32.12
CA ALA A 255 3.63 -17.74 32.85
C ALA A 255 2.45 -17.00 32.19
N LYS A 256 2.49 -16.80 30.86
CA LYS A 256 1.38 -16.21 30.09
C LYS A 256 0.09 -17.04 30.18
N ALA A 257 0.19 -18.36 30.16
CA ALA A 257 -0.96 -19.26 30.32
C ALA A 257 -1.59 -19.15 31.72
N LYS A 258 -0.78 -19.11 32.79
CA LYS A 258 -1.27 -18.93 34.17
C LYS A 258 -1.94 -17.55 34.37
N ALA A 259 -1.41 -16.49 33.75
CA ALA A 259 -2.02 -15.16 33.81
C ALA A 259 -3.37 -15.08 33.07
N LYS A 260 -3.46 -15.68 31.87
CA LYS A 260 -4.73 -15.76 31.11
C LYS A 260 -5.79 -16.58 31.85
N ALA A 261 -5.41 -17.67 32.52
CA ALA A 261 -6.33 -18.48 33.33
C ALA A 261 -6.87 -17.71 34.55
N LYS A 262 -6.00 -16.98 35.28
CA LYS A 262 -6.43 -16.12 36.40
C LYS A 262 -7.35 -14.96 35.96
N ALA A 263 -7.10 -14.36 34.79
CA ALA A 263 -7.97 -13.33 34.23
C ALA A 263 -9.35 -13.86 33.82
N LYS A 264 -9.40 -15.05 33.19
CA LYS A 264 -10.66 -15.71 32.81
C LYS A 264 -11.49 -16.12 34.03
N ALA A 265 -10.85 -16.53 35.13
CA ALA A 265 -11.52 -16.83 36.40
C ALA A 265 -12.11 -15.57 37.08
N LYS A 266 -11.35 -14.46 37.12
CA LYS A 266 -11.84 -13.17 37.65
C LYS A 266 -13.00 -12.58 36.82
N ALA A 267 -12.98 -12.75 35.50
CA ALA A 267 -14.07 -12.32 34.62
C ALA A 267 -15.35 -13.15 34.83
N LYS A 268 -15.24 -14.48 34.99
CA LYS A 268 -16.39 -15.35 35.30
C LYS A 268 -17.02 -15.05 36.67
N ALA A 269 -16.21 -14.68 37.68
CA ALA A 269 -16.71 -14.30 39.00
C ALA A 269 -17.48 -12.97 38.99
N LYS A 270 -17.01 -11.96 38.23
CA LYS A 270 -17.73 -10.67 38.08
C LYS A 270 -19.02 -10.81 37.27
N ALA A 271 -19.08 -11.71 36.29
CA ALA A 271 -20.31 -11.99 35.53
C ALA A 271 -21.40 -12.66 36.39
N LYS A 272 -21.01 -13.57 37.30
CA LYS A 272 -21.96 -14.23 38.22
C LYS A 272 -22.52 -13.31 39.31
N ALA A 273 -21.81 -12.24 39.69
CA ALA A 273 -22.30 -11.25 40.65
C ALA A 273 -23.34 -10.28 40.04
N LYS A 274 -23.25 -9.98 38.74
CA LYS A 274 -24.24 -9.15 38.03
C LYS A 274 -25.55 -9.87 37.68
N ALA A 275 -25.56 -11.20 37.70
CA ALA A 275 -26.76 -12.01 37.41
C ALA A 275 -27.70 -12.21 38.63
N LYS A 276 -27.37 -11.65 39.81
CA LYS A 276 -28.22 -11.72 41.02
C LYS A 276 -29.03 -10.45 41.32
N ALA A 277 -29.00 -9.45 40.44
CA ALA A 277 -29.94 -8.32 40.52
C ALA A 277 -31.27 -8.72 39.82
N LYS A 278 -32.37 -8.76 40.58
CA LYS A 278 -33.71 -9.17 40.12
C LYS A 278 -34.15 -8.40 38.87
N PRO A 279 -34.69 -9.05 37.81
CA PRO A 279 -35.22 -8.33 36.67
C PRO A 279 -36.64 -7.84 36.96
N GLN A 280 -36.88 -6.52 36.83
CA GLN A 280 -38.22 -5.99 36.63
C GLN A 280 -38.72 -6.45 35.25
N LYS A 281 -39.90 -7.09 35.21
CA LYS A 281 -40.55 -7.53 33.97
C LYS A 281 -41.02 -6.29 33.18
N LEU A 282 -40.37 -6.00 32.06
CA LEU A 282 -40.90 -5.09 31.03
C LEU A 282 -41.88 -5.85 30.13
N ARG A 283 -43.00 -5.21 29.76
CA ARG A 283 -44.06 -5.79 28.91
C ARG A 283 -43.68 -5.76 27.43
N ALA A 284 -44.29 -6.68 26.67
CA ALA A 284 -43.92 -7.09 25.31
C ALA A 284 -44.04 -6.05 24.17
N HIS A 285 -44.25 -4.76 24.45
CA HIS A 285 -44.47 -3.74 23.41
C HIS A 285 -43.33 -2.72 23.26
N GLU A 286 -42.21 -2.87 23.99
CA GLU A 286 -41.10 -1.90 23.97
C GLU A 286 -39.73 -2.48 23.59
N LEU A 287 -39.67 -3.41 22.62
CA LEU A 287 -38.40 -3.80 22.00
C LEU A 287 -38.40 -3.51 20.49
N PRO A 288 -37.30 -2.95 19.94
CA PRO A 288 -37.13 -2.76 18.51
C PRO A 288 -37.30 -4.08 17.73
N VAL A 289 -38.01 -4.01 16.62
CA VAL A 289 -38.53 -5.15 15.83
C VAL A 289 -37.43 -5.99 15.13
N ASP A 290 -36.15 -5.63 15.23
CA ASP A 290 -35.06 -6.25 14.45
C ASP A 290 -34.21 -7.28 15.22
N ALA A 291 -34.81 -8.02 16.16
CA ALA A 291 -34.11 -9.12 16.84
C ALA A 291 -34.99 -10.36 17.03
N HIS A 292 -35.85 -10.69 16.05
CA HIS A 292 -36.29 -12.07 15.91
C HIS A 292 -35.08 -12.92 15.53
N VAL A 293 -34.57 -13.67 16.51
CA VAL A 293 -33.69 -14.82 16.29
C VAL A 293 -34.53 -15.84 15.51
N PHE A 294 -34.40 -15.79 14.19
CA PHE A 294 -35.15 -16.59 13.22
C PHE A 294 -34.79 -18.08 13.38
N GLN A 295 -35.81 -18.92 13.41
CA GLN A 295 -35.69 -20.35 13.63
C GLN A 295 -34.96 -21.03 12.46
N GLN A 296 -34.10 -22.01 12.76
CA GLN A 296 -33.30 -22.76 11.75
C GLN A 296 -34.12 -23.30 10.57
N HIS A 297 -35.42 -23.52 10.78
CA HIS A 297 -36.33 -24.00 9.76
C HIS A 297 -36.65 -22.95 8.68
N GLU A 298 -36.76 -21.68 9.04
CA GLU A 298 -37.11 -20.60 8.10
C GLU A 298 -35.89 -20.19 7.26
N ASP A 299 -34.69 -20.27 7.82
CA ASP A 299 -33.45 -20.07 7.06
C ASP A 299 -33.20 -21.19 6.03
N LEU A 300 -33.59 -22.44 6.36
CA LEU A 300 -33.56 -23.55 5.39
C LEU A 300 -34.53 -23.32 4.23
N GLN A 301 -35.74 -22.81 4.51
CA GLN A 301 -36.71 -22.47 3.47
C GLN A 301 -36.21 -21.30 2.60
N ARG A 302 -35.56 -20.29 3.21
CA ARG A 302 -34.93 -19.18 2.46
C ARG A 302 -33.79 -19.66 1.58
N LEU A 303 -32.95 -20.57 2.06
CA LEU A 303 -31.87 -21.19 1.29
C LEU A 303 -32.42 -22.06 0.13
N GLN A 304 -33.53 -22.76 0.34
CA GLN A 304 -34.20 -23.53 -0.71
C GLN A 304 -34.80 -22.63 -1.80
N LEU A 305 -35.41 -21.51 -1.40
CA LEU A 305 -35.95 -20.52 -2.34
C LEU A 305 -34.82 -19.85 -3.15
N TRP A 306 -33.70 -19.52 -2.50
CA TRP A 306 -32.52 -18.97 -3.17
C TRP A 306 -31.91 -19.94 -4.18
N ARG A 307 -31.89 -21.24 -3.86
CA ARG A 307 -31.44 -22.29 -4.78
C ARG A 307 -32.34 -22.40 -6.01
N GLN A 308 -33.67 -22.35 -5.83
CA GLN A 308 -34.63 -22.38 -6.95
C GLN A 308 -34.50 -21.14 -7.85
N GLN A 309 -34.27 -19.96 -7.28
CA GLN A 309 -34.04 -18.74 -8.06
C GLN A 309 -32.76 -18.82 -8.90
N LEU A 310 -31.70 -19.43 -8.37
CA LEU A 310 -30.45 -19.62 -9.11
C LEU A 310 -30.58 -20.64 -10.26
N GLN A 311 -31.36 -21.70 -10.07
CA GLN A 311 -31.64 -22.66 -11.15
C GLN A 311 -32.49 -22.04 -12.27
N ALA A 312 -33.51 -21.24 -11.91
CA ALA A 312 -34.31 -20.51 -12.89
C ALA A 312 -33.50 -19.46 -13.70
N THR A 313 -32.36 -18.99 -13.18
CA THR A 313 -31.45 -18.10 -13.91
C THR A 313 -30.40 -18.84 -14.74
N ASP A 314 -30.20 -20.14 -14.52
CA ASP A 314 -29.26 -20.98 -15.27
C ASP A 314 -29.94 -21.65 -16.48
N ASP A 315 -31.27 -21.85 -16.43
CA ASP A 315 -32.11 -22.31 -17.55
C ASP A 315 -32.29 -21.26 -18.69
N GLY A 316 -31.57 -20.14 -18.65
CA GLY A 316 -31.62 -19.06 -19.64
C GLY A 316 -30.31 -18.78 -20.39
N ARG A 317 -29.29 -19.65 -20.24
CA ARG A 317 -28.12 -19.66 -21.13
C ARG A 317 -28.13 -20.94 -21.93
N ASP A 318 -28.89 -20.88 -23.02
CA ASP A 318 -28.81 -21.83 -24.12
C ASP A 318 -27.35 -22.13 -24.46
N SER A 319 -27.03 -23.39 -24.24
CA SER A 319 -26.05 -24.15 -24.99
C SER A 319 -26.34 -24.02 -26.48
N ASP A 320 -25.75 -23.03 -27.14
CA ASP A 320 -25.50 -23.08 -28.57
C ASP A 320 -24.26 -22.23 -28.89
N SER A 321 -23.38 -22.80 -29.71
CA SER A 321 -22.16 -22.18 -30.27
C SER A 321 -20.85 -22.28 -29.47
N VAL A 322 -20.34 -23.51 -29.26
CA VAL A 322 -18.88 -23.75 -29.14
C VAL A 322 -18.36 -24.87 -30.06
N GLU A 323 -19.19 -25.55 -30.86
CA GLU A 323 -18.72 -26.68 -31.70
C GLU A 323 -18.47 -26.37 -33.19
N ALA A 324 -18.32 -25.10 -33.59
CA ALA A 324 -18.10 -24.72 -34.99
C ALA A 324 -16.69 -24.18 -35.32
N VAL A 325 -15.62 -24.74 -34.73
CA VAL A 325 -14.24 -24.36 -35.06
C VAL A 325 -13.32 -25.54 -35.46
N PHE A 326 -13.81 -26.78 -35.47
CA PHE A 326 -13.03 -27.95 -35.92
C PHE A 326 -13.62 -28.64 -37.16
N SER A 327 -13.78 -27.89 -38.26
CA SER A 327 -13.88 -28.48 -39.62
C SER A 327 -13.61 -27.42 -40.69
N ARG A 328 -12.32 -27.19 -40.98
CA ARG A 328 -11.80 -27.07 -42.36
C ARG A 328 -10.28 -27.17 -42.40
#